data_AF-D6WBL5-F1
#
_entry.id   AF-D6WBL5-F1
#
_cell.length_a   1.000
_cell.length_b   1.000
_cell.length_c   1.000
_cell.angle_alpha   90.00
_cell.angle_beta   90.00
_cell.angle_gamma   90.00
#
_symmetry.space_group_name_H-M   'P 1'
#
loop_
_entity.id
_entity.type
_entity.pdbx_description
1 polymer ?
#
loop_
_entity_poly.entity_id
_entity_poly.type
_entity_poly.pdbx_seq_one_letter_code
_entity_poly.pdbx_strand_id
1 'polypeptide(L)'
;MARGGIRGRGGMNRGIGRPPYKVKMFLPRHPFDLALCESSFPRVKPAPDETAFTQALLKRNVDLSPTPAEQTAILNLVTKIQTVLDNLVVAPGAFDACQLEEVRQVGSFKKGTMVTGHNVADIVVILKTLPTREAVEALGNKVKEDLKNLMKSEVVTKGEQLNHTTNERGIEISNSFACVRVMVTTLHHNIRKLDPEIHLDQKIMLSHLAAIRHSRWFEENAHHSSIKVLIRLLRDIRSRFEGFEPLTPWMLDLLAHFAIMHNPSRQALPINVAFRRVFQLLSAGLFLPGSAGITDPCEGVSLRIHTAMTLEQQDICCLTAQTLLRVLSHGGYKHILGLEGNATIAKEMSVWDGVVVSPLDKAYENPPEKKEGEEEDEDMEAEGDESMETIDN
;
A
#
# COMPACT_ATOMS: atom_id res chain seq x y z
N MET A 1 53.89 54.36 10.96
CA MET A 1 52.42 54.21 11.11
C MET A 1 52.05 52.87 10.48
N ALA A 2 51.83 51.84 11.31
CA ALA A 2 50.55 51.12 11.50
C ALA A 2 50.21 50.17 10.32
N ARG A 3 49.96 48.86 10.43
CA ARG A 3 49.69 47.87 11.52
C ARG A 3 50.13 46.49 10.97
N GLY A 4 50.81 45.61 11.72
CA GLY A 4 50.23 44.65 12.69
C GLY A 4 49.87 43.31 12.00
N GLY A 5 50.21 42.10 12.44
CA GLY A 5 51.01 41.56 13.54
C GLY A 5 51.15 40.04 13.28
N ILE A 6 52.27 39.42 13.65
CA ILE A 6 52.51 37.97 13.47
C ILE A 6 53.05 37.36 14.76
N ARG A 7 52.28 36.37 15.24
CA ARG A 7 52.61 35.09 15.90
C ARG A 7 53.70 35.05 16.99
N GLY A 8 53.33 34.44 18.11
CA GLY A 8 54.20 33.44 18.74
C GLY A 8 54.10 33.31 20.26
N ARG A 9 53.13 32.52 20.75
CA ARG A 9 53.18 31.73 22.01
C ARG A 9 51.86 30.96 22.06
N GLY A 10 51.81 29.62 22.02
CA GLY A 10 52.53 28.69 22.88
C GLY A 10 51.55 28.27 23.98
N GLY A 11 51.03 27.04 23.93
CA GLY A 11 50.13 26.56 24.97
C GLY A 11 49.29 25.35 24.58
N MET A 12 49.90 24.17 24.72
CA MET A 12 49.32 22.88 25.04
C MET A 12 47.80 22.87 25.35
N ASN A 13 46.99 22.27 24.47
CA ASN A 13 45.78 21.59 24.91
C ASN A 13 45.60 20.34 24.04
N ARG A 14 46.07 19.20 24.55
CA ARG A 14 45.72 17.87 24.03
C ARG A 14 44.26 17.62 24.36
N GLY A 15 43.37 18.14 23.51
CA GLY A 15 41.99 17.66 23.44
C GLY A 15 42.03 16.21 22.98
N ILE A 16 41.61 15.31 23.85
CA ILE A 16 41.28 13.93 23.53
C ILE A 16 40.35 13.99 22.31
N GLY A 17 40.85 13.57 21.15
CA GLY A 17 40.05 13.49 19.94
C GLY A 17 38.84 12.63 20.25
N ARG A 18 37.64 13.23 20.21
CA ARG A 18 36.39 12.46 20.13
C ARG A 18 36.61 11.42 19.02
N PRO A 19 36.31 10.12 19.26
CA PRO A 19 36.34 9.14 18.19
C PRO A 19 35.52 9.70 17.02
N PRO A 20 35.97 9.53 15.77
CA PRO A 20 35.17 9.96 14.62
C PRO A 20 33.78 9.34 14.79
N TYR A 21 32.77 10.20 14.78
CA TYR A 21 31.37 9.83 14.91
C TYR A 21 31.10 8.75 13.86
N LYS A 22 31.08 7.49 14.28
CA LYS A 22 30.81 6.37 13.38
C LYS A 22 29.32 6.46 13.12
N VAL A 23 28.95 7.07 11.99
CA VAL A 23 27.60 6.95 11.44
C VAL A 23 27.24 5.47 11.52
N LYS A 24 26.26 5.12 12.36
CA LYS A 24 25.81 3.75 12.52
C LYS A 24 25.20 3.36 11.19
N MET A 25 26.00 2.71 10.35
CA MET A 25 25.54 2.24 9.05
C MET A 25 24.42 1.23 9.30
N PHE A 26 23.20 1.55 8.85
CA PHE A 26 22.07 0.64 8.95
C PHE A 26 22.38 -0.62 8.13
N LEU A 27 22.51 -1.76 8.82
CA LEU A 27 22.68 -3.06 8.19
C LEU A 27 21.33 -3.79 8.18
N PRO A 28 20.61 -3.83 7.04
CA PRO A 28 19.32 -4.51 6.96
C PRO A 28 19.49 -5.99 7.26
N ARG A 29 18.67 -6.52 8.19
CA ARG A 29 18.66 -7.94 8.55
C ARG A 29 17.44 -8.61 7.95
N HIS A 30 17.63 -9.69 7.19
CA HIS A 30 16.50 -10.49 6.75
C HIS A 30 15.93 -11.27 7.95
N PRO A 31 14.61 -11.17 8.23
CA PRO A 31 13.98 -11.98 9.25
C PRO A 31 14.07 -13.46 8.88
N PHE A 32 13.86 -14.34 9.85
CA PHE A 32 13.77 -15.77 9.58
C PHE A 32 12.58 -16.08 8.66
N ASP A 33 12.82 -16.88 7.63
CA ASP A 33 11.80 -17.34 6.69
C ASP A 33 12.06 -18.80 6.33
N LEU A 34 11.19 -19.67 6.84
CA LEU A 34 11.32 -21.12 6.67
C LEU A 34 11.36 -21.51 5.19
N ALA A 35 10.58 -20.85 4.33
CA ALA A 35 10.49 -21.20 2.91
C ALA A 35 11.80 -20.94 2.14
N LEU A 36 12.69 -20.11 2.66
CA LEU A 36 14.02 -19.85 2.07
C LEU A 36 15.07 -20.85 2.51
N CYS A 37 14.82 -21.59 3.60
CA CYS A 37 15.80 -22.48 4.22
C CYS A 37 15.22 -23.85 4.60
N GLU A 38 14.18 -24.33 3.92
CA GLU A 38 13.52 -25.61 4.24
C GLU A 38 14.50 -26.79 4.26
N SER A 39 15.55 -26.77 3.43
CA SER A 39 16.61 -27.77 3.42
C SER A 39 17.37 -27.88 4.74
N SER A 40 17.42 -26.79 5.52
CA SER A 40 18.02 -26.75 6.86
C SER A 40 17.06 -27.23 7.96
N PHE A 41 15.77 -27.39 7.64
CA PHE A 41 14.71 -27.81 8.57
C PHE A 41 13.96 -29.04 8.02
N PRO A 42 14.63 -30.19 7.83
CA PRO A 42 13.98 -31.39 7.35
C PRO A 42 12.88 -31.82 8.33
N ARG A 43 11.69 -32.09 7.79
CA ARG A 43 10.56 -32.51 8.61
C ARG A 43 10.77 -33.93 9.14
N VAL A 44 10.60 -34.11 10.45
CA VAL A 44 10.66 -35.43 11.10
C VAL A 44 9.44 -36.29 10.73
N LYS A 45 8.30 -35.65 10.48
CA LYS A 45 7.04 -36.29 10.05
C LYS A 45 6.53 -35.59 8.80
N PRO A 46 5.78 -36.28 7.92
CA PRO A 46 5.11 -35.64 6.80
C PRO A 46 4.28 -34.43 7.24
N ALA A 47 4.13 -33.46 6.35
CA ALA A 47 3.21 -32.35 6.60
C ALA A 47 1.78 -32.89 6.83
N PRO A 48 1.01 -32.29 7.74
CA PRO A 48 -0.38 -32.67 7.94
C PRO A 48 -1.19 -32.43 6.67
N ASP A 49 -2.28 -33.18 6.49
CA ASP A 49 -3.23 -32.90 5.43
C ASP A 49 -3.94 -31.57 5.69
N GLU A 50 -3.73 -30.60 4.80
CA GLU A 50 -4.33 -29.28 4.85
C GLU A 50 -5.41 -29.09 3.78
N THR A 51 -5.98 -30.17 3.26
CA THR A 51 -7.05 -30.12 2.25
C THR A 51 -8.24 -29.30 2.75
N ALA A 52 -8.70 -29.54 3.99
CA ALA A 52 -9.82 -28.80 4.57
C ALA A 52 -9.52 -27.29 4.72
N PHE A 53 -8.28 -26.94 5.06
CA PHE A 53 -7.85 -25.54 5.17
C PHE A 53 -7.80 -24.88 3.78
N THR A 54 -7.27 -25.58 2.78
CA THR A 54 -7.26 -25.11 1.38
C THR A 54 -8.68 -24.84 0.87
N GLN A 55 -9.61 -25.75 1.12
CA GLN A 55 -11.02 -25.57 0.72
C GLN A 55 -11.67 -24.39 1.45
N ALA A 56 -11.35 -24.16 2.73
CA ALA A 56 -11.84 -23.00 3.47
C ALA A 56 -11.32 -21.68 2.91
N LEU A 57 -10.05 -21.61 2.49
CA LEU A 57 -9.48 -20.44 1.82
C LEU A 57 -10.18 -20.14 0.48
N LEU A 58 -10.38 -21.18 -0.33
CA LEU A 58 -11.05 -21.04 -1.62
C LEU A 58 -12.52 -20.62 -1.44
N LYS A 59 -13.23 -21.22 -0.49
CA LYS A 59 -14.60 -20.83 -0.12
C LYS A 59 -14.66 -19.36 0.29
N ARG A 60 -13.81 -18.94 1.24
CA ARG A 60 -13.79 -17.55 1.70
C ARG A 60 -13.45 -16.58 0.56
N ASN A 61 -12.55 -16.95 -0.35
CA ASN A 61 -12.28 -16.13 -1.52
C ASN A 61 -13.51 -16.01 -2.45
N VAL A 62 -14.30 -17.07 -2.64
CA VAL A 62 -15.56 -16.99 -3.41
C VAL A 62 -16.54 -16.04 -2.70
N ASP A 63 -16.72 -16.18 -1.39
CA ASP A 63 -17.59 -15.31 -0.59
C ASP A 63 -17.17 -13.83 -0.65
N LEU A 64 -15.88 -13.56 -0.81
CA LEU A 64 -15.32 -12.21 -0.92
C LEU A 64 -15.26 -11.67 -2.35
N SER A 65 -15.42 -12.51 -3.37
CA SER A 65 -15.28 -12.08 -4.76
C SER A 65 -16.53 -11.30 -5.19
N PRO A 66 -16.38 -10.18 -5.93
CA PRO A 66 -17.52 -9.45 -6.45
C PRO A 66 -18.44 -10.35 -7.25
N THR A 67 -19.74 -10.25 -7.01
CA THR A 67 -20.77 -11.00 -7.73
C THR A 67 -20.79 -10.64 -9.22
N PRO A 68 -21.35 -11.49 -10.10
CA PRO A 68 -21.47 -11.15 -11.53
C PRO A 68 -22.17 -9.81 -11.76
N ALA A 69 -23.21 -9.49 -10.97
CA ALA A 69 -23.91 -8.21 -11.06
C ALA A 69 -23.00 -7.03 -10.69
N GLU A 70 -22.22 -7.13 -9.61
CA GLU A 70 -21.24 -6.10 -9.25
C GLU A 70 -20.17 -5.93 -10.34
N GLN A 71 -19.63 -7.04 -10.87
CA GLN A 71 -18.63 -7.03 -11.94
C GLN A 71 -19.15 -6.34 -13.21
N THR A 72 -20.37 -6.68 -13.64
CA THR A 72 -20.99 -6.04 -14.80
C THR A 72 -21.25 -4.56 -14.55
N ALA A 73 -21.77 -4.19 -13.38
CA ALA A 73 -22.07 -2.80 -13.03
C ALA A 73 -20.82 -1.91 -13.06
N ILE A 74 -19.72 -2.35 -12.42
CA ILE A 74 -18.48 -1.57 -12.39
C ILE A 74 -17.79 -1.53 -13.75
N LEU A 75 -17.78 -2.66 -14.48
CA LEU A 75 -17.19 -2.71 -15.82
C LEU A 75 -17.91 -1.74 -16.77
N ASN A 76 -19.24 -1.72 -16.75
CA ASN A 76 -20.04 -0.82 -17.58
C ASN A 76 -19.73 0.65 -17.27
N LEU A 77 -19.67 1.01 -15.98
CA LEU A 77 -19.38 2.38 -15.56
C LEU A 77 -17.95 2.81 -15.92
N VAL A 78 -16.95 1.96 -15.64
CA VAL A 78 -15.55 2.20 -16.01
C VAL A 78 -15.40 2.37 -17.51
N THR A 79 -16.04 1.51 -18.32
CA THR A 79 -15.95 1.56 -19.77
C THR A 79 -16.48 2.88 -20.32
N LYS A 80 -17.65 3.34 -19.85
CA LYS A 80 -18.24 4.61 -20.28
C LYS A 80 -17.36 5.81 -19.92
N ILE A 81 -16.85 5.85 -18.69
CA ILE A 81 -15.97 6.92 -18.22
C ILE A 81 -14.65 6.91 -18.99
N GLN A 82 -14.06 5.73 -19.20
CA GLN A 82 -12.83 5.56 -19.99
C GLN A 82 -13.04 6.09 -21.41
N THR A 83 -14.14 5.73 -22.07
CA THR A 83 -14.45 6.23 -23.43
C THR A 83 -14.54 7.76 -23.48
N VAL A 84 -15.20 8.38 -22.50
CA VAL A 84 -15.27 9.85 -22.43
C VAL A 84 -13.89 10.47 -22.23
N LEU A 85 -13.10 9.94 -21.30
CA LEU A 85 -11.75 10.45 -21.01
C LEU A 85 -10.79 10.25 -22.20
N ASP A 86 -10.83 9.11 -22.87
CA ASP A 86 -10.00 8.83 -24.06
C ASP A 86 -10.35 9.78 -25.21
N ASN A 87 -11.65 10.08 -25.40
CA ASN A 87 -12.07 11.08 -26.39
C ASN A 87 -11.55 12.48 -26.05
N LEU A 88 -11.53 12.85 -24.76
CA LEU A 88 -10.95 14.13 -24.33
C LEU A 88 -9.43 14.21 -24.52
N VAL A 89 -8.72 13.08 -24.46
CA VAL A 89 -7.27 13.02 -24.77
C VAL A 89 -7.03 13.26 -26.28
N VAL A 90 -7.79 12.59 -27.14
CA VAL A 90 -7.55 12.60 -28.60
C VAL A 90 -8.17 13.82 -29.28
N ALA A 91 -9.36 14.22 -28.87
CA ALA A 91 -10.17 15.25 -29.51
C ALA A 91 -10.89 16.12 -28.45
N PRO A 92 -10.17 16.98 -27.71
CA PRO A 92 -10.77 17.84 -26.66
C PRO A 92 -11.77 18.87 -27.21
N GLY A 93 -11.76 19.14 -28.52
CA GLY A 93 -12.65 20.10 -29.16
C GLY A 93 -12.39 21.51 -28.63
N ALA A 94 -13.46 22.16 -28.15
CA ALA A 94 -13.41 23.51 -27.57
C ALA A 94 -13.17 23.52 -26.05
N PHE A 95 -12.91 22.36 -25.43
CA PHE A 95 -12.60 22.30 -24.00
C PHE A 95 -11.15 22.74 -23.78
N ASP A 96 -10.98 23.95 -23.27
CA ASP A 96 -9.70 24.63 -23.06
C ASP A 96 -9.27 24.74 -21.59
N ALA A 97 -10.19 24.43 -20.65
CA ALA A 97 -9.93 24.54 -19.21
C ALA A 97 -8.79 23.64 -18.72
N CYS A 98 -8.61 22.45 -19.30
CA CYS A 98 -7.42 21.64 -19.11
C CYS A 98 -7.18 20.68 -20.28
N GLN A 99 -5.91 20.32 -20.50
CA GLN A 99 -5.51 19.34 -21.49
C GLN A 99 -5.06 18.05 -20.82
N LEU A 100 -5.63 16.92 -21.25
CA LEU A 100 -5.27 15.59 -20.77
C LEU A 100 -4.09 15.05 -21.59
N GLU A 101 -3.11 14.50 -20.91
CA GLU A 101 -2.01 13.74 -21.51
C GLU A 101 -2.41 12.28 -21.67
N GLU A 102 -2.86 11.66 -20.58
CA GLU A 102 -3.04 10.22 -20.51
C GLU A 102 -4.07 9.83 -19.44
N VAL A 103 -4.71 8.68 -19.65
CA VAL A 103 -5.71 8.10 -18.73
C VAL A 103 -5.31 6.64 -18.45
N ARG A 104 -5.29 6.24 -17.18
CA ARG A 104 -4.87 4.90 -16.76
C ARG A 104 -5.82 4.32 -15.72
N GLN A 105 -6.35 3.13 -15.97
CA GLN A 105 -7.04 2.35 -14.95
C GLN A 105 -6.04 1.82 -13.92
N VAL A 106 -6.34 1.97 -12.64
CA VAL A 106 -5.45 1.55 -11.53
C VAL A 106 -6.23 0.86 -10.41
N GLY A 107 -5.54 0.55 -9.31
CA GLY A 107 -6.17 0.07 -8.09
C GLY A 107 -6.76 -1.35 -8.21
N SER A 108 -7.67 -1.68 -7.30
CA SER A 108 -8.19 -3.04 -7.14
C SER A 108 -8.94 -3.56 -8.38
N PHE A 109 -9.63 -2.68 -9.11
CA PHE A 109 -10.32 -3.03 -10.35
C PHE A 109 -9.33 -3.51 -11.40
N LYS A 110 -8.32 -2.69 -11.76
CA LYS A 110 -7.30 -3.07 -12.75
C LYS A 110 -6.50 -4.30 -12.32
N LYS A 111 -6.23 -4.46 -11.02
CA LYS A 111 -5.48 -5.60 -10.46
C LYS A 111 -6.32 -6.88 -10.36
N GLY A 112 -7.65 -6.78 -10.46
CA GLY A 112 -8.57 -7.90 -10.27
C GLY A 112 -8.65 -8.38 -8.82
N THR A 113 -8.45 -7.48 -7.85
CA THR A 113 -8.41 -7.76 -6.40
C THR A 113 -9.52 -7.08 -5.62
N MET A 114 -10.59 -6.68 -6.32
CA MET A 114 -11.81 -6.15 -5.70
C MET A 114 -12.45 -7.16 -4.74
N VAL A 115 -13.20 -6.64 -3.77
CA VAL A 115 -13.96 -7.40 -2.77
C VAL A 115 -15.44 -7.01 -2.90
N THR A 116 -16.35 -7.99 -2.76
CA THR A 116 -17.80 -7.75 -2.79
C THR A 116 -18.24 -6.74 -1.72
N GLY A 117 -19.29 -5.99 -1.99
CA GLY A 117 -19.77 -4.89 -1.14
C GLY A 117 -18.96 -3.59 -1.27
N HIS A 118 -17.82 -3.61 -1.98
CA HIS A 118 -16.99 -2.43 -2.23
C HIS A 118 -16.71 -2.27 -3.73
N ASN A 119 -17.78 -2.01 -4.49
CA ASN A 119 -17.75 -1.95 -5.95
C ASN A 119 -17.21 -0.61 -6.49
N VAL A 120 -15.93 -0.35 -6.20
CA VAL A 120 -15.24 0.90 -6.54
C VAL A 120 -14.05 0.64 -7.47
N ALA A 121 -13.92 1.42 -8.53
CA ALA A 121 -12.77 1.41 -9.44
C ALA A 121 -12.09 2.78 -9.50
N ASP A 122 -10.81 2.77 -9.90
CA ASP A 122 -9.96 3.94 -9.92
C ASP A 122 -9.37 4.16 -11.33
N ILE A 123 -9.46 5.39 -11.80
CA ILE A 123 -8.85 5.84 -13.06
C ILE A 123 -7.99 7.06 -12.74
N VAL A 124 -6.71 7.06 -13.11
CA VAL A 124 -5.85 8.24 -13.01
C VAL A 124 -5.89 9.01 -14.32
N VAL A 125 -6.08 10.32 -14.23
CA VAL A 125 -5.97 11.25 -15.36
C VAL A 125 -4.74 12.13 -15.14
N ILE A 126 -3.85 12.15 -16.12
CA ILE A 126 -2.65 12.98 -16.12
C ILE A 126 -2.94 14.22 -16.97
N LEU A 127 -2.86 15.41 -16.39
CA LEU A 127 -2.96 16.68 -17.10
C LEU A 127 -1.60 17.11 -17.65
N LYS A 128 -1.59 17.73 -18.83
CA LYS A 128 -0.43 18.45 -19.38
C LYS A 128 -0.12 19.73 -18.62
N THR A 129 -1.17 20.32 -18.02
CA THR A 129 -1.15 21.60 -17.30
C THR A 129 -1.12 21.37 -15.79
N LEU A 130 -0.94 22.44 -15.01
CA LEU A 130 -1.00 22.38 -13.56
C LEU A 130 -2.46 22.21 -13.12
N PRO A 131 -2.78 21.26 -12.21
CA PRO A 131 -4.16 20.95 -11.84
C PRO A 131 -4.66 21.95 -10.79
N THR A 132 -5.27 23.04 -11.25
CA THR A 132 -6.01 23.95 -10.36
C THR A 132 -7.36 23.35 -9.96
N ARG A 133 -7.96 23.85 -8.88
CA ARG A 133 -9.28 23.39 -8.42
C ARG A 133 -10.36 23.65 -9.48
N GLU A 134 -10.31 24.82 -10.12
CA GLU A 134 -11.23 25.23 -11.17
C GLU A 134 -11.11 24.33 -12.41
N ALA A 135 -9.89 23.94 -12.79
CA ALA A 135 -9.65 23.01 -13.90
C ALA A 135 -10.26 21.63 -13.62
N VAL A 136 -10.14 21.13 -12.40
CA VAL A 136 -10.73 19.84 -11.98
C VAL A 136 -12.27 19.91 -11.98
N GLU A 137 -12.84 21.01 -11.50
CA GLU A 137 -14.29 21.24 -11.55
C GLU A 137 -14.81 21.32 -13.00
N ALA A 138 -14.10 22.06 -13.86
CA ALA A 138 -14.42 22.15 -15.28
C ALA A 138 -14.34 20.79 -15.97
N LEU A 139 -13.30 19.99 -15.68
CA LEU A 139 -13.18 18.61 -16.17
C LEU A 139 -14.34 17.73 -15.70
N GLY A 140 -14.72 17.82 -14.42
CA GLY A 140 -15.87 17.10 -13.88
C GLY A 140 -17.16 17.44 -14.60
N ASN A 141 -17.44 18.74 -14.78
CA ASN A 141 -18.62 19.19 -15.52
C ASN A 141 -18.62 18.69 -16.98
N LYS A 142 -17.46 18.72 -17.64
CA LYS A 142 -17.31 18.22 -19.01
C LYS A 142 -17.55 16.71 -19.10
N VAL A 143 -16.94 15.92 -18.21
CA VAL A 143 -17.15 14.47 -18.15
C VAL A 143 -18.63 14.15 -17.88
N LYS A 144 -19.28 14.89 -16.98
CA LYS A 144 -20.71 14.73 -16.69
C LYS A 144 -21.59 15.01 -17.91
N GLU A 145 -21.30 16.05 -18.69
CA GLU A 145 -22.03 16.38 -19.90
C GLU A 145 -21.82 15.30 -20.98
N ASP A 146 -20.58 14.89 -21.22
CA ASP A 146 -20.23 13.92 -22.25
C ASP A 146 -20.76 12.52 -21.91
N LEU A 147 -20.80 12.13 -20.63
CA LEU A 147 -21.46 10.89 -20.19
C LEU A 147 -22.97 10.95 -20.43
N LYS A 148 -23.63 12.07 -20.12
CA LYS A 148 -25.05 12.25 -20.42
C LYS A 148 -25.29 12.13 -21.92
N ASN A 149 -24.42 12.73 -22.74
CA ASN A 149 -24.50 12.66 -24.20
C ASN A 149 -24.32 11.23 -24.72
N LEU A 150 -23.34 10.49 -24.19
CA LEU A 150 -23.08 9.09 -24.54
C LEU A 150 -24.27 8.18 -24.20
N MET A 151 -24.94 8.44 -23.08
CA MET A 151 -26.07 7.64 -22.58
C MET A 151 -27.44 8.13 -23.07
N LYS A 152 -27.52 9.08 -24.02
CA LYS A 152 -28.79 9.67 -24.49
C LYS A 152 -29.81 8.65 -25.02
N SER A 153 -29.33 7.58 -25.66
CA SER A 153 -30.16 6.53 -26.25
C SER A 153 -30.45 5.37 -25.29
N GLU A 154 -29.86 5.38 -24.10
CA GLU A 154 -30.02 4.32 -23.12
C GLU A 154 -31.25 4.57 -22.23
N VAL A 155 -32.00 3.52 -21.94
CA VAL A 155 -33.08 3.58 -20.94
C VAL A 155 -32.44 3.49 -19.56
N VAL A 156 -32.20 4.64 -18.93
CA VAL A 156 -31.57 4.73 -17.60
C VAL A 156 -32.63 4.51 -16.53
N THR A 157 -32.49 3.43 -15.77
CA THR A 157 -33.35 3.19 -14.60
C THR A 157 -32.98 4.11 -13.43
N LYS A 158 -33.89 4.32 -12.47
CA LYS A 158 -33.63 5.18 -11.30
C LYS A 158 -32.36 4.79 -10.53
N GLY A 159 -32.02 3.50 -10.47
CA GLY A 159 -30.83 3.00 -9.79
C GLY A 159 -29.51 3.29 -10.53
N GLU A 160 -29.56 3.45 -11.85
CA GLU A 160 -28.40 3.70 -12.72
C GLU A 160 -28.12 5.19 -12.94
N GLN A 161 -28.97 6.06 -12.39
CA GLN A 161 -28.78 7.50 -12.47
C GLN A 161 -27.43 7.89 -11.84
N LEU A 162 -26.61 8.59 -12.63
CA LEU A 162 -25.27 8.97 -12.23
C LEU A 162 -25.31 10.19 -11.29
N ASN A 163 -24.70 10.03 -10.13
CA ASN A 163 -24.28 11.11 -9.25
C ASN A 163 -22.84 11.50 -9.60
N HIS A 164 -22.55 12.79 -9.47
CA HIS A 164 -21.24 13.35 -9.80
C HIS A 164 -20.84 14.30 -8.69
N THR A 165 -19.66 14.09 -8.12
CA THR A 165 -19.06 14.96 -7.11
C THR A 165 -17.60 15.22 -7.43
N THR A 166 -17.11 16.38 -7.04
CA THR A 166 -15.70 16.76 -7.13
C THR A 166 -15.14 16.93 -5.73
N ASN A 167 -13.91 16.49 -5.51
CA ASN A 167 -13.22 16.59 -4.23
C ASN A 167 -11.72 16.83 -4.45
N GLU A 168 -10.96 16.92 -3.37
CA GLU A 168 -9.52 17.21 -3.40
C GLU A 168 -8.68 16.17 -4.17
N ARG A 169 -9.22 14.96 -4.42
CA ARG A 169 -8.56 13.90 -5.20
C ARG A 169 -8.94 13.92 -6.68
N GLY A 170 -9.99 14.61 -7.07
CA GLY A 170 -10.48 14.65 -8.44
C GLY A 170 -12.01 14.55 -8.51
N ILE A 171 -12.50 13.60 -9.31
CA ILE A 171 -13.92 13.45 -9.63
C ILE A 171 -14.40 12.06 -9.18
N GLU A 172 -15.60 11.99 -8.61
CA GLU A 172 -16.25 10.73 -8.25
C GLU A 172 -17.60 10.63 -8.96
N ILE A 173 -17.76 9.55 -9.71
CA ILE A 173 -18.97 9.25 -10.50
C ILE A 173 -19.53 7.94 -9.98
N SER A 174 -20.76 7.98 -9.47
CA SER A 174 -21.37 6.84 -8.81
C SER A 174 -22.83 6.66 -9.20
N ASN A 175 -23.31 5.43 -9.08
CA ASN A 175 -24.73 5.09 -9.10
C ASN A 175 -25.04 4.14 -7.93
N SER A 176 -26.23 3.55 -7.90
CA SER A 176 -26.63 2.66 -6.79
C SER A 176 -25.83 1.34 -6.73
N PHE A 177 -25.06 1.01 -7.77
CA PHE A 177 -24.41 -0.28 -7.95
C PHE A 177 -22.88 -0.21 -8.00
N ALA A 178 -22.31 0.93 -8.40
CA ALA A 178 -20.90 1.08 -8.67
C ALA A 178 -20.43 2.53 -8.50
N CYS A 179 -19.14 2.69 -8.21
CA CYS A 179 -18.49 4.00 -8.11
C CYS A 179 -17.14 3.98 -8.84
N VAL A 180 -16.84 5.03 -9.60
CA VAL A 180 -15.55 5.24 -10.24
C VAL A 180 -14.96 6.55 -9.76
N ARG A 181 -13.76 6.48 -9.20
CA ARG A 181 -12.97 7.64 -8.79
C ARG A 181 -11.97 7.97 -9.89
N VAL A 182 -12.10 9.15 -10.46
CA VAL A 182 -11.18 9.74 -11.42
C VAL A 182 -10.18 10.61 -10.65
N MET A 183 -9.00 10.07 -10.42
CA MET A 183 -7.92 10.66 -9.65
C MET A 183 -7.07 11.57 -10.55
N VAL A 184 -7.05 12.86 -10.26
CA VAL A 184 -6.36 13.84 -11.11
C VAL A 184 -4.92 14.04 -10.66
N THR A 185 -3.99 14.06 -11.60
CA THR A 185 -2.58 14.40 -11.38
C THR A 185 -2.03 15.14 -12.60
N THR A 186 -0.75 15.51 -12.56
CA THR A 186 -0.05 16.15 -13.68
C THR A 186 1.26 15.43 -13.98
N LEU A 187 1.93 15.84 -15.05
CA LEU A 187 3.25 15.34 -15.43
C LEU A 187 4.25 15.51 -14.28
N HIS A 188 5.14 14.53 -14.10
CA HIS A 188 6.08 14.52 -12.96
C HIS A 188 6.95 15.79 -12.86
N HIS A 189 7.37 16.36 -13.99
CA HIS A 189 8.16 17.60 -14.03
C HIS A 189 7.36 18.86 -13.64
N ASN A 190 6.03 18.81 -13.64
CA ASN A 190 5.17 19.90 -13.20
C ASN A 190 5.01 19.94 -11.67
N ILE A 191 5.29 18.84 -10.98
CA ILE A 191 5.13 18.75 -9.51
C ILE A 191 5.97 19.81 -8.78
N ARG A 192 7.16 20.13 -9.26
CA ARG A 192 8.04 21.16 -8.66
C ARG A 192 7.55 22.59 -8.88
N LYS A 193 6.52 22.79 -9.70
CA LYS A 193 5.95 24.10 -10.06
C LYS A 193 4.60 24.35 -9.38
N LEU A 194 4.20 23.47 -8.46
CA LEU A 194 2.93 23.59 -7.77
C LEU A 194 2.96 24.72 -6.76
N ASP A 195 2.00 25.63 -6.90
CA ASP A 195 1.57 26.54 -5.86
C ASP A 195 0.52 25.88 -4.94
N PRO A 196 0.79 25.70 -3.62
CA PRO A 196 -0.14 25.09 -2.67
C PRO A 196 -1.47 25.84 -2.49
N GLU A 197 -1.54 27.13 -2.80
CA GLU A 197 -2.77 27.92 -2.65
C GLU A 197 -3.76 27.68 -3.80
N ILE A 198 -3.24 27.31 -4.97
CA ILE A 198 -4.01 27.26 -6.24
C ILE A 198 -4.24 25.82 -6.71
N HIS A 199 -3.24 24.96 -6.54
CA HIS A 199 -3.26 23.61 -7.11
C HIS A 199 -3.74 22.55 -6.12
N LEU A 200 -4.00 21.35 -6.65
CA LEU A 200 -4.20 20.17 -5.80
C LEU A 200 -2.96 19.89 -4.94
N ASP A 201 -3.17 19.19 -3.83
CA ASP A 201 -2.11 18.83 -2.91
C ASP A 201 -1.05 17.93 -3.59
N GLN A 202 0.22 18.27 -3.35
CA GLN A 202 1.36 17.57 -3.93
C GLN A 202 1.41 16.09 -3.52
N LYS A 203 1.13 15.76 -2.25
CA LYS A 203 1.17 14.38 -1.76
C LYS A 203 0.06 13.55 -2.40
N ILE A 204 -1.13 14.12 -2.57
CA ILE A 204 -2.24 13.48 -3.28
C ILE A 204 -1.84 13.15 -4.72
N MET A 205 -1.30 14.11 -5.47
CA MET A 205 -0.90 13.89 -6.86
C MET A 205 0.22 12.86 -7.03
N LEU A 206 1.21 12.89 -6.14
CA LEU A 206 2.27 11.88 -6.11
C LEU A 206 1.70 10.48 -5.82
N SER A 207 0.70 10.38 -4.93
CA SER A 207 0.03 9.11 -4.65
C SER A 207 -0.73 8.55 -5.88
N HIS A 208 -1.29 9.43 -6.72
CA HIS A 208 -1.94 9.02 -7.97
C HIS A 208 -0.92 8.51 -9.00
N LEU A 209 0.24 9.17 -9.12
CA LEU A 209 1.35 8.69 -9.95
C LEU A 209 1.91 7.35 -9.45
N ALA A 210 2.02 7.17 -8.12
CA ALA A 210 2.41 5.90 -7.52
C ALA A 210 1.40 4.79 -7.86
N ALA A 211 0.09 5.07 -7.83
CA ALA A 211 -0.93 4.10 -8.20
C ALA A 211 -0.77 3.58 -9.65
N ILE A 212 -0.33 4.43 -10.59
CA ILE A 212 0.00 4.00 -11.96
C ILE A 212 1.19 3.03 -11.94
N ARG A 213 2.28 3.37 -11.24
CA ARG A 213 3.46 2.50 -11.12
C ARG A 213 3.11 1.16 -10.48
N HIS A 214 2.35 1.18 -9.38
CA HIS A 214 1.89 -0.02 -8.68
C HIS A 214 1.06 -0.92 -9.60
N SER A 215 0.15 -0.35 -10.38
CA SER A 215 -0.68 -1.13 -11.31
C SER A 215 0.12 -1.74 -12.45
N ARG A 216 1.10 -1.00 -12.99
CA ARG A 216 2.02 -1.51 -14.02
C ARG A 216 2.87 -2.65 -13.47
N TRP A 217 3.52 -2.45 -12.32
CA TRP A 217 4.31 -3.48 -11.67
C TRP A 217 3.47 -4.74 -11.40
N PHE A 218 2.21 -4.56 -10.95
CA PHE A 218 1.32 -5.67 -10.66
C PHE A 218 0.97 -6.50 -11.91
N GLU A 219 0.72 -5.82 -13.04
CA GLU A 219 0.44 -6.47 -14.32
C GLU A 219 1.65 -7.30 -14.80
N GLU A 220 2.85 -6.75 -14.66
CA GLU A 220 4.10 -7.40 -15.09
C GLU A 220 4.52 -8.55 -14.14
N ASN A 221 4.34 -8.41 -12.82
CA ASN A 221 4.96 -9.29 -11.82
C ASN A 221 3.97 -10.12 -10.97
N ALA A 222 2.73 -9.67 -10.81
CA ALA A 222 1.76 -10.25 -9.87
C ALA A 222 0.47 -10.76 -10.54
N HIS A 223 0.56 -11.18 -11.81
CA HIS A 223 -0.60 -11.62 -12.60
C HIS A 223 -1.12 -13.02 -12.20
N HIS A 224 -0.35 -13.82 -11.45
CA HIS A 224 -0.74 -15.17 -11.03
C HIS A 224 -2.01 -15.16 -10.16
N SER A 225 -2.94 -16.09 -10.43
CA SER A 225 -4.27 -16.11 -9.81
C SER A 225 -4.23 -16.25 -8.28
N SER A 226 -3.32 -17.06 -7.75
CA SER A 226 -3.16 -17.25 -6.30
C SER A 226 -2.77 -15.96 -5.57
N ILE A 227 -2.04 -15.05 -6.22
CA ILE A 227 -1.67 -13.75 -5.63
C ILE A 227 -2.93 -12.89 -5.45
N LYS A 228 -3.78 -12.83 -6.48
CA LYS A 228 -5.06 -12.09 -6.40
C LYS A 228 -5.98 -12.66 -5.31
N VAL A 229 -6.02 -13.99 -5.18
CA VAL A 229 -6.76 -14.68 -4.11
C VAL A 229 -6.21 -14.30 -2.73
N LEU A 230 -4.90 -14.39 -2.54
CA LEU A 230 -4.26 -14.06 -1.27
C LEU A 230 -4.50 -12.59 -0.89
N ILE A 231 -4.42 -11.66 -1.85
CA ILE A 231 -4.69 -10.23 -1.59
C ILE A 231 -6.12 -10.01 -1.09
N ARG A 232 -7.14 -10.64 -1.70
CA ARG A 232 -8.53 -10.52 -1.21
C ARG A 232 -8.68 -11.06 0.21
N LEU A 233 -8.07 -12.21 0.50
CA LEU A 233 -8.07 -12.80 1.84
C LEU A 233 -7.37 -11.88 2.86
N LEU A 234 -6.24 -11.28 2.50
CA LEU A 234 -5.52 -10.36 3.38
C LEU A 234 -6.28 -9.05 3.60
N ARG A 235 -7.01 -8.55 2.60
CA ARG A 235 -7.89 -7.38 2.77
C ARG A 235 -9.02 -7.66 3.76
N ASP A 236 -9.63 -8.85 3.69
CA ASP A 236 -10.63 -9.30 4.65
C ASP A 236 -10.05 -9.54 6.06
N ILE A 237 -8.84 -10.09 6.16
CA ILE A 237 -8.14 -10.20 7.44
C ILE A 237 -7.89 -8.81 8.03
N ARG A 238 -7.36 -7.87 7.23
CA ARG A 238 -7.11 -6.50 7.65
C ARG A 238 -8.36 -5.80 8.17
N SER A 239 -9.51 -5.99 7.51
CA SER A 239 -10.76 -5.34 7.93
C SER A 239 -11.33 -5.92 9.22
N ARG A 240 -11.08 -7.20 9.52
CA ARG A 240 -11.58 -7.87 10.73
C ARG A 240 -10.64 -7.76 11.92
N PHE A 241 -9.33 -7.72 11.69
CA PHE A 241 -8.32 -7.63 12.74
C PHE A 241 -7.65 -6.26 12.72
N GLU A 242 -8.08 -5.38 13.64
CA GLU A 242 -7.60 -4.00 13.75
C GLU A 242 -6.08 -3.88 13.87
N GLY A 243 -5.39 -4.88 14.40
CA GLY A 243 -3.93 -4.87 14.49
C GLY A 243 -3.22 -4.86 13.13
N PHE A 244 -3.92 -5.18 12.05
CA PHE A 244 -3.43 -5.08 10.68
C PHE A 244 -3.88 -3.82 9.94
N GLU A 245 -4.65 -2.93 10.57
CA GLU A 245 -5.06 -1.65 10.00
C GLU A 245 -3.87 -0.88 9.37
N PRO A 246 -2.67 -0.82 9.98
CA PRO A 246 -1.55 -0.08 9.40
C PRO A 246 -1.05 -0.60 8.04
N LEU A 247 -1.38 -1.85 7.68
CA LEU A 247 -0.98 -2.43 6.39
C LEU A 247 -1.73 -1.73 5.25
N THR A 248 -1.02 -0.93 4.46
CA THR A 248 -1.62 -0.26 3.30
C THR A 248 -2.02 -1.27 2.21
N PRO A 249 -2.95 -0.93 1.30
CA PRO A 249 -3.28 -1.77 0.16
C PRO A 249 -2.07 -2.22 -0.66
N TRP A 250 -1.05 -1.35 -0.79
CA TRP A 250 0.18 -1.67 -1.51
C TRP A 250 1.07 -2.64 -0.73
N MET A 251 1.17 -2.49 0.60
CA MET A 251 1.86 -3.47 1.43
C MET A 251 1.22 -4.86 1.33
N LEU A 252 -0.11 -4.95 1.27
CA LEU A 252 -0.81 -6.23 1.09
C LEU A 252 -0.51 -6.86 -0.28
N ASP A 253 -0.47 -6.06 -1.34
CA ASP A 253 -0.14 -6.54 -2.69
C ASP A 253 1.28 -7.13 -2.72
N LEU A 254 2.26 -6.40 -2.19
CA LEU A 254 3.66 -6.84 -2.13
C LEU A 254 3.88 -8.02 -1.18
N LEU A 255 3.21 -8.03 -0.02
CA LEU A 255 3.29 -9.12 0.94
C LEU A 255 2.73 -10.42 0.38
N ALA A 256 1.60 -10.36 -0.34
CA ALA A 256 1.03 -11.52 -1.02
C ALA A 256 1.94 -12.04 -2.13
N HIS A 257 2.46 -11.15 -2.98
CA HIS A 257 3.43 -11.51 -4.01
C HIS A 257 4.69 -12.13 -3.40
N PHE A 258 5.27 -11.52 -2.37
CA PHE A 258 6.46 -12.01 -1.68
C PHE A 258 6.22 -13.39 -1.08
N ALA A 259 5.12 -13.58 -0.35
CA ALA A 259 4.78 -14.85 0.27
C ALA A 259 4.63 -15.99 -0.76
N ILE A 260 4.15 -15.71 -1.98
CA ILE A 260 3.93 -16.72 -3.02
C ILE A 260 5.19 -16.95 -3.88
N MET A 261 5.84 -15.89 -4.34
CA MET A 261 6.85 -15.95 -5.41
C MET A 261 8.29 -15.88 -4.90
N HIS A 262 8.54 -15.28 -3.73
CA HIS A 262 9.90 -15.16 -3.20
C HIS A 262 10.31 -16.48 -2.53
N ASN A 263 10.68 -17.50 -3.29
CA ASN A 263 11.12 -18.78 -2.75
C ASN A 263 12.18 -19.44 -3.67
N PRO A 264 12.98 -20.41 -3.19
CA PRO A 264 14.07 -20.98 -3.96
C PRO A 264 13.65 -21.69 -5.25
N SER A 265 12.44 -22.29 -5.29
CA SER A 265 11.95 -22.98 -6.48
C SER A 265 11.44 -22.02 -7.56
N ARG A 266 11.19 -20.75 -7.20
CA ARG A 266 10.57 -19.72 -8.07
C ARG A 266 9.23 -20.16 -8.67
N GLN A 267 8.59 -21.15 -8.05
CA GLN A 267 7.24 -21.58 -8.40
C GLN A 267 6.26 -20.97 -7.41
N ALA A 268 5.04 -20.70 -7.87
CA ALA A 268 4.00 -20.18 -7.01
C ALA A 268 3.69 -21.20 -5.89
N LEU A 269 3.86 -20.78 -4.63
CA LEU A 269 3.49 -21.62 -3.50
C LEU A 269 1.97 -21.89 -3.48
N PRO A 270 1.55 -23.08 -3.01
CA PRO A 270 0.14 -23.36 -2.74
C PRO A 270 -0.48 -22.32 -1.81
N ILE A 271 -1.77 -22.01 -1.99
CA ILE A 271 -2.44 -20.90 -1.28
C ILE A 271 -2.43 -21.07 0.24
N ASN A 272 -2.57 -22.29 0.75
CA ASN A 272 -2.49 -22.60 2.17
C ASN A 272 -1.09 -22.35 2.75
N VAL A 273 -0.05 -22.72 2.01
CA VAL A 273 1.35 -22.48 2.39
C VAL A 273 1.65 -21.00 2.39
N ALA A 274 1.29 -20.28 1.32
CA ALA A 274 1.52 -18.85 1.21
C ALA A 274 0.74 -18.05 2.27
N PHE A 275 -0.51 -18.40 2.54
CA PHE A 275 -1.32 -17.77 3.59
C PHE A 275 -0.67 -17.95 4.97
N ARG A 276 -0.26 -19.18 5.33
CA ARG A 276 0.48 -19.43 6.58
C ARG A 276 1.79 -18.65 6.63
N ARG A 277 2.51 -18.59 5.51
CA ARG A 277 3.79 -17.89 5.40
C ARG A 277 3.67 -16.40 5.64
N VAL A 278 2.57 -15.75 5.26
CA VAL A 278 2.32 -14.33 5.59
C VAL A 278 2.39 -14.12 7.10
N PHE A 279 1.67 -14.94 7.89
CA PHE A 279 1.71 -14.85 9.35
C PHE A 279 3.09 -15.18 9.91
N GLN A 280 3.79 -16.17 9.36
CA GLN A 280 5.17 -16.51 9.77
C GLN A 280 6.14 -15.35 9.54
N LEU A 281 6.10 -14.72 8.37
CA LEU A 281 6.94 -13.58 8.01
C LEU A 281 6.70 -12.38 8.93
N LEU A 282 5.44 -11.99 9.12
CA LEU A 282 5.08 -10.89 10.01
C LEU A 282 5.46 -11.22 11.46
N SER A 283 5.24 -12.46 11.91
CA SER A 283 5.60 -12.92 13.27
C SER A 283 7.11 -12.93 13.52
N ALA A 284 7.90 -13.23 12.49
CA ALA A 284 9.36 -13.22 12.51
C ALA A 284 9.95 -11.80 12.38
N GLY A 285 9.11 -10.77 12.34
CA GLY A 285 9.54 -9.37 12.34
C GLY A 285 9.87 -8.81 10.96
N LEU A 286 9.25 -9.30 9.87
CA LEU A 286 9.47 -8.75 8.54
C LEU A 286 9.27 -7.23 8.47
N PHE A 287 8.33 -6.69 9.24
CA PHE A 287 8.05 -5.26 9.30
C PHE A 287 8.44 -4.61 10.65
N LEU A 288 9.43 -5.17 11.35
CA LEU A 288 9.99 -4.57 12.57
C LEU A 288 11.26 -3.75 12.28
N PRO A 289 11.68 -2.88 13.22
CA PRO A 289 12.93 -2.14 13.12
C PRO A 289 14.14 -3.07 12.95
N GLY A 290 15.11 -2.65 12.13
CA GLY A 290 16.27 -3.49 11.78
C GLY A 290 16.03 -4.48 10.64
N SER A 291 14.77 -4.76 10.29
CA SER A 291 14.43 -5.66 9.19
C SER A 291 14.78 -5.07 7.82
N ALA A 292 15.25 -5.93 6.91
CA ALA A 292 15.35 -5.61 5.49
C ALA A 292 13.98 -5.33 4.86
N GLY A 293 12.91 -5.91 5.43
CA GLY A 293 11.54 -5.74 4.95
C GLY A 293 11.35 -6.17 3.50
N ILE A 294 10.38 -5.53 2.84
CA ILE A 294 10.18 -5.61 1.41
C ILE A 294 10.53 -4.24 0.83
N THR A 295 11.47 -4.20 -0.12
CA THR A 295 11.79 -2.99 -0.88
C THR A 295 10.67 -2.69 -1.86
N ASP A 296 10.27 -1.43 -1.96
CA ASP A 296 9.29 -0.97 -2.95
C ASP A 296 9.88 -1.09 -4.36
N PRO A 297 9.34 -1.95 -5.23
CA PRO A 297 9.84 -2.10 -6.59
C PRO A 297 9.45 -0.94 -7.52
N CYS A 298 8.62 -0.01 -7.07
CA CYS A 298 8.13 1.13 -7.84
C CYS A 298 8.83 2.45 -7.50
N GLU A 299 9.77 2.45 -6.55
CA GLU A 299 10.54 3.63 -6.15
C GLU A 299 12.02 3.46 -6.53
N GLY A 300 12.67 4.56 -6.93
CA GLY A 300 14.08 4.54 -7.37
C GLY A 300 15.08 4.40 -6.22
N VAL A 301 14.69 4.83 -5.02
CA VAL A 301 15.44 4.62 -3.78
C VAL A 301 15.01 3.28 -3.19
N SER A 302 15.93 2.54 -2.56
CA SER A 302 15.62 1.29 -1.85
C SER A 302 14.77 1.58 -0.60
N LEU A 303 13.51 1.90 -0.81
CA LEU A 303 12.53 2.26 0.19
C LEU A 303 11.92 0.97 0.77
N ARG A 304 12.06 0.77 2.07
CA ARG A 304 11.40 -0.34 2.76
C ARG A 304 9.97 0.04 3.06
N ILE A 305 9.00 -0.67 2.50
CA ILE A 305 7.58 -0.24 2.54
C ILE A 305 7.02 -0.09 3.96
N HIS A 306 7.51 -0.88 4.92
CA HIS A 306 7.04 -0.85 6.31
C HIS A 306 7.46 0.40 7.09
N THR A 307 8.40 1.19 6.58
CA THR A 307 8.84 2.43 7.21
C THR A 307 7.78 3.53 7.19
N ALA A 308 6.71 3.36 6.39
CA ALA A 308 5.52 4.20 6.45
C ALA A 308 4.66 3.94 7.71
N MET A 309 4.90 2.85 8.45
CA MET A 309 4.23 2.57 9.72
C MET A 309 5.07 3.10 10.87
N THR A 310 4.41 3.67 11.88
CA THR A 310 5.06 4.02 13.16
C THR A 310 5.57 2.78 13.88
N LEU A 311 6.52 2.96 14.81
CA LEU A 311 7.06 1.84 15.59
C LEU A 311 5.99 1.10 16.39
N GLU A 312 5.01 1.81 16.95
CA GLU A 312 3.86 1.21 17.64
C GLU A 312 3.00 0.38 16.67
N GLN A 313 2.74 0.89 15.46
CA GLN A 313 1.99 0.15 14.44
C GLN A 313 2.73 -1.10 13.97
N GLN A 314 4.05 -1.04 13.85
CA GLN A 314 4.89 -2.20 13.52
C GLN A 314 4.80 -3.28 14.60
N ASP A 315 4.85 -2.90 15.88
CA ASP A 315 4.68 -3.80 17.02
C ASP A 315 3.29 -4.45 17.02
N ILE A 316 2.23 -3.64 16.92
CA ILE A 316 0.84 -4.12 16.89
C ILE A 316 0.59 -5.09 15.71
N CYS A 317 1.15 -4.81 14.54
CA CYS A 317 1.06 -5.70 13.39
C CYS A 317 1.77 -7.04 13.67
N CYS A 318 2.97 -6.99 14.25
CA CYS A 318 3.76 -8.17 14.58
C CYS A 318 3.07 -9.04 15.65
N LEU A 319 2.64 -8.47 16.78
CA LEU A 319 2.00 -9.20 17.87
C LEU A 319 0.68 -9.84 17.44
N THR A 320 -0.07 -9.16 16.56
CA THR A 320 -1.31 -9.69 15.97
C THR A 320 -0.99 -10.91 15.11
N ALA A 321 0.04 -10.83 14.25
CA ALA A 321 0.49 -11.96 13.46
C ALA A 321 0.98 -13.13 14.33
N GLN A 322 1.74 -12.86 15.39
CA GLN A 322 2.25 -13.88 16.32
C GLN A 322 1.13 -14.63 17.04
N THR A 323 0.06 -13.93 17.40
CA THR A 323 -1.13 -14.54 18.02
C THR A 323 -1.89 -15.39 17.02
N LEU A 324 -2.21 -14.85 15.83
CA LEU A 324 -2.95 -15.57 14.81
C LEU A 324 -2.17 -16.75 14.22
N LEU A 325 -0.84 -16.70 14.17
CA LEU A 325 0.00 -17.83 13.76
C LEU A 325 -0.12 -19.01 14.73
N ARG A 326 -0.21 -18.75 16.04
CA ARG A 326 -0.42 -19.80 17.05
C ARG A 326 -1.82 -20.38 16.93
N VAL A 327 -2.84 -19.54 16.78
CA VAL A 327 -4.22 -19.99 16.49
C VAL A 327 -4.26 -20.87 15.22
N LEU A 328 -3.59 -20.45 14.15
CA LEU A 328 -3.52 -21.20 12.89
C LEU A 328 -2.81 -22.54 13.06
N SER A 329 -1.78 -22.60 13.91
CA SER A 329 -1.04 -23.84 14.22
C SER A 329 -1.89 -24.86 14.99
N HIS A 330 -2.91 -24.41 15.72
CA HIS A 330 -3.85 -25.26 16.45
C HIS A 330 -5.20 -25.43 15.73
N GLY A 331 -5.24 -25.24 14.40
CA GLY A 331 -6.42 -25.52 13.59
C GLY A 331 -7.51 -24.44 13.60
N GLY A 332 -7.27 -23.28 14.21
CA GLY A 332 -8.23 -22.17 14.28
C GLY A 332 -8.45 -21.38 12.98
N TYR A 333 -8.12 -21.96 11.82
CA TYR A 333 -8.17 -21.28 10.52
C TYR A 333 -9.57 -20.77 10.17
N LYS A 334 -10.64 -21.45 10.59
CA LYS A 334 -12.02 -21.01 10.33
C LYS A 334 -12.36 -19.69 11.02
N HIS A 335 -11.83 -19.48 12.23
CA HIS A 335 -12.01 -18.22 12.95
C HIS A 335 -11.17 -17.11 12.33
N ILE A 336 -9.93 -17.42 11.94
CA ILE A 336 -9.08 -16.49 11.19
C ILE A 336 -9.74 -16.06 9.89
N LEU A 337 -10.43 -16.96 9.19
CA LEU A 337 -11.12 -16.69 7.92
C LEU A 337 -12.53 -16.09 8.09
N GLY A 338 -13.01 -15.89 9.33
CA GLY A 338 -14.37 -15.36 9.58
C GLY A 338 -15.48 -16.29 9.11
N LEU A 339 -15.21 -17.60 9.07
CA LEU A 339 -16.20 -18.64 8.78
C LEU A 339 -16.92 -19.13 10.05
N GLU A 340 -16.29 -18.94 11.21
CA GLU A 340 -16.80 -19.27 12.55
C GLU A 340 -16.31 -18.18 13.54
N GLY A 341 -17.06 -17.98 14.63
CA GLY A 341 -16.66 -17.05 15.70
C GLY A 341 -16.53 -15.58 15.27
N ASN A 342 -15.70 -14.82 16.00
CA ASN A 342 -15.45 -13.41 15.76
C ASN A 342 -13.93 -13.11 15.85
N ALA A 343 -13.55 -11.85 15.64
CA ALA A 343 -12.15 -11.42 15.63
C ALA A 343 -11.50 -11.26 17.02
N THR A 344 -12.20 -11.59 18.12
CA THR A 344 -11.64 -11.40 19.47
C THR A 344 -10.49 -12.36 19.77
N ILE A 345 -10.31 -13.42 18.98
CA ILE A 345 -9.20 -14.38 19.08
C ILE A 345 -7.80 -13.74 18.99
N ALA A 346 -7.69 -12.50 18.50
CA ALA A 346 -6.44 -11.75 18.47
C ALA A 346 -6.17 -10.95 19.76
N LYS A 347 -7.21 -10.71 20.58
CA LYS A 347 -7.18 -9.84 21.77
C LYS A 347 -7.51 -10.57 23.07
N GLU A 348 -8.16 -11.74 22.99
CA GLU A 348 -8.60 -12.53 24.13
C GLU A 348 -7.95 -13.92 24.14
N MET A 349 -7.81 -14.46 25.35
CA MET A 349 -7.39 -15.84 25.53
C MET A 349 -8.39 -16.79 24.87
N SER A 350 -7.88 -17.78 24.14
CA SER A 350 -8.69 -18.79 23.45
C SER A 350 -8.15 -20.20 23.67
N VAL A 351 -8.99 -21.22 23.50
CA VAL A 351 -8.61 -22.63 23.67
C VAL A 351 -8.82 -23.39 22.37
N TRP A 352 -7.78 -24.07 21.90
CA TRP A 352 -7.77 -24.82 20.66
C TRP A 352 -7.23 -26.23 20.92
N ASP A 353 -8.10 -27.24 20.82
CA ASP A 353 -7.74 -28.64 21.07
C ASP A 353 -7.01 -28.84 22.43
N GLY A 354 -7.54 -28.22 23.48
CA GLY A 354 -6.94 -28.24 24.82
C GLY A 354 -5.72 -27.33 25.02
N VAL A 355 -5.25 -26.64 23.98
CA VAL A 355 -4.14 -25.69 24.07
C VAL A 355 -4.65 -24.26 24.28
N VAL A 356 -4.18 -23.61 25.33
CA VAL A 356 -4.49 -22.19 25.60
C VAL A 356 -3.57 -21.30 24.78
N VAL A 357 -4.16 -20.40 23.99
CA VAL A 357 -3.45 -19.35 23.24
C VAL A 357 -3.79 -18.00 23.88
N SER A 358 -2.81 -17.43 24.58
CA SER A 358 -2.89 -16.07 25.12
C SER A 358 -2.31 -15.06 24.12
N PRO A 359 -3.01 -13.97 23.80
CA PRO A 359 -2.42 -12.82 23.09
C PRO A 359 -1.15 -12.31 23.77
N LEU A 360 -0.26 -11.72 22.99
CA LEU A 360 0.98 -11.13 23.51
C LEU A 360 0.76 -9.67 23.91
N ASP A 361 1.51 -9.22 24.89
CA ASP A 361 1.53 -7.81 25.31
C ASP A 361 2.31 -6.96 24.29
N LYS A 362 1.97 -5.67 24.22
CA LYS A 362 2.73 -4.70 23.43
C LYS A 362 4.17 -4.64 23.93
N ALA A 363 5.13 -4.64 23.01
CA ALA A 363 6.55 -4.51 23.31
C ALA A 363 7.08 -3.09 23.07
N TYR A 364 6.38 -2.29 22.26
CA TYR A 364 6.77 -0.90 22.02
C TYR A 364 6.49 -0.02 23.25
N GLU A 365 7.52 0.73 23.65
CA GLU A 365 7.43 1.76 24.68
C GLU A 365 7.79 3.12 24.06
N ASN A 366 7.03 4.16 24.41
CA ASN A 366 7.37 5.51 23.98
C ASN A 366 8.73 5.92 24.57
N PRO A 367 9.57 6.62 23.79
CA PRO A 367 10.76 7.25 24.34
C PRO A 367 10.39 8.16 25.53
N PRO A 368 11.22 8.23 26.58
CA PRO A 368 10.97 9.15 27.68
C PRO A 368 10.88 10.59 27.15
N GLU A 369 9.91 11.36 27.65
CA GLU A 369 9.78 12.79 27.31
C GLU A 369 11.10 13.51 27.63
N LYS A 370 11.76 14.07 26.61
CA LYS A 370 12.94 14.90 26.81
C LYS A 370 12.51 16.11 27.65
N LYS A 371 13.15 16.32 28.80
CA LYS A 371 12.92 17.53 29.63
C LYS A 371 13.29 18.75 28.79
N GLU A 372 12.43 19.77 28.78
CA GLU A 372 12.72 21.07 28.16
C GLU A 372 14.08 21.59 28.67
N GLY A 373 15.08 21.64 27.78
CA GLY A 373 16.41 22.19 28.08
C GLY A 373 17.62 21.30 27.78
N GLU A 374 17.45 20.04 27.38
CA GLU A 374 18.55 19.23 26.81
C GLU A 374 18.56 19.37 25.28
N GLU A 375 19.08 20.51 24.79
CA GLU A 375 19.61 20.60 23.43
C GLU A 375 20.92 19.80 23.37
N GLU A 376 20.85 18.55 22.94
CA GLU A 376 21.99 17.90 22.28
C GLU A 376 21.54 17.30 20.95
N ASP A 377 22.12 17.88 19.90
CA ASP A 377 22.35 17.40 18.55
C ASP A 377 22.13 15.89 18.36
N GLU A 378 20.93 15.44 17.96
CA GLU A 378 20.68 14.20 17.21
C GLU A 378 19.18 14.00 16.97
N ASP A 379 18.73 14.29 15.74
CA ASP A 379 17.90 13.42 14.90
C ASP A 379 17.42 14.20 13.65
N MET A 380 18.35 14.49 12.72
CA MET A 380 18.00 14.69 11.31
C MET A 380 17.91 13.33 10.59
N GLU A 381 17.12 12.41 11.12
CA GLU A 381 16.60 11.26 10.35
C GLU A 381 15.15 11.52 9.90
N ALA A 382 14.91 12.72 9.39
CA ALA A 382 13.79 13.04 8.51
C ALA A 382 14.16 14.34 7.79
N GLU A 383 14.02 14.35 6.46
CA GLU A 383 14.36 15.45 5.54
C GLU A 383 15.82 15.54 5.12
N GLY A 384 16.15 14.89 3.99
CA GLY A 384 17.46 15.06 3.35
C GLY A 384 17.70 14.17 2.15
N ASP A 385 16.85 14.22 1.13
CA ASP A 385 17.30 13.94 -0.25
C ASP A 385 16.39 14.60 -1.31
N GLU A 386 16.34 15.94 -1.29
CA GLU A 386 15.92 16.75 -2.45
C GLU A 386 17.00 17.79 -2.77
N SER A 387 18.21 17.35 -3.15
CA SER A 387 19.10 18.15 -4.01
C SER A 387 20.37 17.38 -4.35
N MET A 388 20.35 16.61 -5.43
CA MET A 388 21.55 16.43 -6.25
C MET A 388 21.21 16.82 -7.68
N GLU A 389 21.48 18.09 -7.97
CA GLU A 389 21.65 18.58 -9.33
C GLU A 389 22.83 17.84 -9.96
N THR A 390 22.56 17.04 -10.98
CA THR A 390 23.60 16.65 -11.93
C THR A 390 23.93 17.87 -12.76
N ILE A 391 25.08 18.48 -12.47
CA ILE A 391 25.78 19.35 -13.40
C ILE A 391 26.26 18.46 -14.55
N ASP A 392 25.88 18.87 -15.77
CA ASP A 392 26.29 18.27 -17.03
C ASP A 392 27.81 18.13 -17.14
N ASN A 393 28.23 17.01 -17.72
CA ASN A 393 29.34 16.94 -18.67
C ASN A 393 29.11 15.80 -19.66
#